data_AF-A0A4Q4V4V1-F1
#
_entry.id   AF-A0A4Q4V4V1-F1
#
_cell.length_a   1.000
_cell.length_b   1.000
_cell.length_c   1.000
_cell.angle_alpha   90.00
_cell.angle_beta   90.00
_cell.angle_gamma   90.00
#
_symmetry.space_group_name_H-M   'P 1'
#
loop_
_entity.id
_entity.type
_entity.pdbx_description
1 polymer ?
#
loop_
_entity_poly.entity_id
_entity_poly.type
_entity_poly.pdbx_seq_one_letter_code
_entity_poly.pdbx_strand_id
1 'polypeptide(L)'
;MGLRFAALSAVFLSGTAYAQCIEVIPAQYAGTPWTHSLTKTHTLSDIAFFKIRDPSGQHVCTSDPISDLSLLTYLSLNSTRGRLPNDAIKRLVIVVSGANSDAWAYHKDVLDALQAMNDPEINTNSVAVLSPYFPNDKQAGTGFPYNPNGATPDAKYPSPALVWYSTEWSGGANNQYPPRLKTVSAYDALDQIVQYYGNRNIFPNMKHIVVSGHSMGAQMLHRYAAVGKTGAQLGVQVPISYYIANPSSMQWFSSDRPLSTGKCSSTYNDWREGLDNYSSYGSAHSGTLTYNSMLLALGPAAVLANYKGKTVAHGKGTDDRGDYSEGSCAPYTTGKDRHERFFAFLERFPPVCLVPAGEGCHTVDFVATKHNSRAMFMSPSGNARLFRDNFNGDGSRAPDFGYPRHSSFDDPYPDRAQAGQPLVDTDTRSYAGGKTHRGCYTDVDNAQAVASLPVLAYTGNLNTRTYCANLCTQRGYSIAGVKTNQCYCGNALGSQTKRVVTSSCETKCPGDSSFCGNANRLSILSSVNV
;
A
#
# COMPACT_ATOMS: atom_id res chain seq x y z
N MET A 1 15.30 -49.95 -7.51
CA MET A 1 15.93 -49.04 -6.54
C MET A 1 17.27 -48.63 -7.11
N GLY A 2 17.43 -47.37 -7.50
CA GLY A 2 18.62 -46.87 -8.19
C GLY A 2 18.47 -45.38 -8.47
N LEU A 3 18.78 -44.56 -7.46
CA LEU A 3 18.76 -43.10 -7.53
C LEU A 3 19.76 -42.62 -8.60
N ARG A 4 19.29 -41.79 -9.54
CA ARG A 4 20.15 -40.95 -10.36
C ARG A 4 20.26 -39.58 -9.69
N PHE A 5 21.42 -39.31 -9.10
CA PHE A 5 21.81 -37.94 -8.74
C PHE A 5 22.22 -37.21 -10.02
N ALA A 6 21.45 -36.19 -10.41
CA ALA A 6 21.87 -35.24 -11.44
C ALA A 6 22.81 -34.21 -10.78
N ALA A 7 24.07 -34.20 -11.21
CA ALA A 7 25.05 -33.21 -10.83
C ALA A 7 24.65 -31.84 -11.39
N LEU A 8 24.57 -30.81 -10.54
CA LEU A 8 24.50 -29.42 -10.96
C LEU A 8 25.84 -29.06 -11.62
N SER A 9 25.83 -28.86 -12.94
CA SER A 9 26.94 -28.24 -13.66
C SER A 9 27.00 -26.75 -13.30
N ALA A 10 28.03 -26.37 -12.55
CA ALA A 10 28.44 -24.98 -12.42
C ALA A 10 28.92 -24.48 -13.79
N VAL A 11 28.19 -23.53 -14.38
CA VAL A 11 28.67 -22.80 -15.56
C VAL A 11 29.74 -21.83 -15.08
N PHE A 12 31.01 -22.21 -15.26
CA PHE A 12 32.13 -21.28 -15.18
C PHE A 12 32.04 -20.34 -16.39
N LEU A 13 31.51 -19.14 -16.17
CA LEU A 13 31.73 -18.02 -17.07
C LEU A 13 33.21 -17.68 -17.03
N SER A 14 33.84 -17.70 -18.20
CA SER A 14 35.23 -17.34 -18.43
C SER A 14 35.56 -15.99 -17.79
N GLY A 15 36.35 -16.03 -16.73
CA GLY A 15 36.89 -14.88 -16.06
C GLY A 15 37.93 -14.18 -16.92
N THR A 16 37.63 -12.96 -17.32
CA THR A 16 38.62 -11.96 -17.73
C THR A 16 38.35 -10.66 -16.96
N ALA A 17 39.19 -10.44 -15.94
CA ALA A 17 39.46 -9.17 -15.25
C ALA A 17 38.29 -8.40 -14.58
N TYR A 18 37.69 -8.96 -13.52
CA TYR A 18 37.02 -8.17 -12.45
C TYR A 18 37.80 -8.20 -11.12
N ALA A 19 39.09 -8.55 -11.16
CA ALA A 19 39.95 -8.44 -9.98
C ALA A 19 40.52 -7.00 -9.94
N GLN A 20 40.15 -6.22 -8.92
CA GLN A 20 40.69 -4.91 -8.51
C GLN A 20 39.93 -3.62 -8.86
N CYS A 21 38.59 -3.59 -8.76
CA CYS A 21 37.89 -2.31 -8.61
C CYS A 21 37.27 -2.17 -7.21
N ILE A 22 37.20 -0.95 -6.70
CA ILE A 22 36.42 -0.66 -5.49
C ILE A 22 34.95 -0.71 -5.90
N GLU A 23 34.20 -1.70 -5.38
CA GLU A 23 32.78 -1.80 -5.67
C GLU A 23 32.00 -0.60 -5.10
N VAL A 24 30.93 -0.23 -5.80
CA VAL A 24 29.88 0.65 -5.28
C VAL A 24 29.18 -0.09 -4.15
N ILE A 25 29.56 0.26 -2.92
CA ILE A 25 28.88 -0.18 -1.71
C ILE A 25 27.82 0.87 -1.37
N PRO A 26 26.52 0.52 -1.33
CA PRO A 26 25.49 1.42 -0.85
C PRO A 26 25.81 1.81 0.59
N ALA A 27 26.08 3.09 0.81
CA ALA A 27 26.42 3.62 2.12
C ALA A 27 25.97 5.08 2.27
N GLN A 28 25.73 5.43 3.53
CA GLN A 28 24.77 6.43 3.99
C GLN A 28 24.67 7.70 3.14
N TYR A 29 25.79 8.29 2.72
CA TYR A 29 25.79 9.63 2.13
C TYR A 29 26.92 9.81 1.11
N ALA A 30 27.22 8.77 0.33
CA ALA A 30 28.25 8.80 -0.71
C ALA A 30 27.67 8.96 -2.13
N GLY A 31 26.37 9.24 -2.25
CA GLY A 31 25.78 9.61 -3.53
C GLY A 31 26.35 10.96 -4.00
N THR A 32 26.55 11.09 -5.30
CA THR A 32 26.94 12.35 -5.92
C THR A 32 25.79 13.35 -5.78
N PRO A 33 25.98 14.48 -5.08
CA PRO A 33 24.94 15.50 -4.95
C PRO A 33 24.67 16.20 -6.28
N TRP A 34 23.46 16.74 -6.42
CA TRP A 34 23.09 17.57 -7.57
C TRP A 34 22.32 18.81 -7.13
N THR A 35 22.29 19.82 -8.01
CA THR A 35 21.54 21.06 -7.78
C THR A 35 20.03 20.80 -7.82
N HIS A 36 19.32 21.25 -6.80
CA HIS A 36 17.86 21.17 -6.70
C HIS A 36 17.29 22.35 -5.91
N SER A 37 15.97 22.54 -5.98
CA SER A 37 15.22 23.59 -5.26
C SER A 37 14.32 23.03 -4.16
N LEU A 38 14.48 21.75 -3.81
CA LEU A 38 13.72 21.09 -2.75
C LEU A 38 13.96 21.73 -1.37
N THR A 39 12.92 21.79 -0.54
CA THR A 39 12.95 22.45 0.77
C THR A 39 13.03 21.44 1.92
N LYS A 40 13.51 21.91 3.08
CA LYS A 40 13.41 21.22 4.37
C LYS A 40 12.28 21.88 5.16
N THR A 41 11.25 21.14 5.51
CA THR A 41 10.05 21.67 6.19
C THR A 41 10.04 21.46 7.71
N HIS A 42 11.04 20.78 8.25
CA HIS A 42 11.17 20.53 9.67
C HIS A 42 12.61 20.77 10.14
N THR A 43 12.77 21.27 11.37
CA THR A 43 14.08 21.71 11.92
C THR A 43 15.04 20.55 12.18
N LEU A 44 14.49 19.35 12.33
CA LEU A 44 15.23 18.09 12.47
C LEU A 44 15.30 17.31 11.15
N SER A 45 15.16 17.96 10.00
CA SER A 45 15.32 17.33 8.71
C SER A 45 16.65 17.72 8.08
N ASP A 46 17.30 16.77 7.43
CA ASP A 46 18.44 17.01 6.55
C ASP A 46 18.24 16.31 5.20
N ILE A 47 18.97 16.76 4.18
CA ILE A 47 18.94 16.19 2.83
C ILE A 47 20.23 15.43 2.60
N ALA A 48 20.09 14.28 1.95
CA ALA A 48 21.16 13.34 1.74
C ALA A 48 21.06 12.65 0.40
N PHE A 49 22.20 12.21 -0.12
CA PHE A 49 22.31 11.48 -1.37
C PHE A 49 22.84 10.08 -1.09
N PHE A 50 21.99 9.08 -1.30
CA PHE A 50 22.34 7.67 -1.22
C PHE A 50 22.91 7.22 -2.56
N LYS A 51 24.11 6.63 -2.54
CA LYS A 51 24.66 5.96 -3.71
C LYS A 51 23.88 4.66 -3.93
N ILE A 52 23.36 4.46 -5.13
CA ILE A 52 22.62 3.26 -5.51
C ILE A 52 23.47 2.45 -6.48
N ARG A 53 23.64 1.16 -6.20
CA ARG A 53 24.32 0.21 -7.07
C ARG A 53 23.40 -0.24 -8.20
N ASP A 54 23.96 -0.42 -9.39
CA ASP A 54 23.29 -1.07 -10.51
C ASP A 54 22.97 -2.55 -10.17
N PRO A 55 21.69 -2.95 -10.10
CA PRO A 55 21.30 -4.32 -9.77
C PRO A 55 21.61 -5.32 -10.89
N SER A 56 21.93 -4.86 -12.11
CA SER A 56 22.31 -5.74 -13.22
C SER A 56 23.67 -6.42 -13.02
N GLY A 57 24.51 -5.86 -12.13
CA GLY A 57 25.89 -6.31 -11.92
C GLY A 57 26.88 -5.81 -12.97
N GLN A 58 26.43 -5.08 -14.00
CA GLN A 58 27.31 -4.60 -15.08
C GLN A 58 28.12 -3.36 -14.69
N HIS A 59 27.48 -2.39 -14.02
CA HIS A 59 28.11 -1.11 -13.66
C HIS A 59 28.27 -0.96 -12.15
N VAL A 60 29.24 -1.70 -11.57
CA VAL A 60 29.38 -1.84 -10.11
C VAL A 60 30.67 -1.28 -9.53
N CYS A 61 31.58 -0.75 -10.33
CA CYS A 61 32.85 -0.19 -9.88
C CYS A 61 32.74 1.33 -9.69
N THR A 62 33.29 1.90 -8.61
CA THR A 62 33.28 3.37 -8.39
C THR A 62 34.02 4.15 -9.48
N SER A 63 34.97 3.51 -10.16
CA SER A 63 35.69 4.07 -11.30
C SER A 63 34.86 4.10 -12.59
N ASP A 64 33.74 3.39 -12.66
CA ASP A 64 32.83 3.41 -13.80
C ASP A 64 31.85 4.59 -13.66
N PRO A 65 31.93 5.63 -14.52
CA PRO A 65 31.04 6.78 -14.44
C PRO A 65 29.57 6.43 -14.70
N ILE A 66 29.28 5.32 -15.38
CA ILE A 66 27.89 4.85 -15.62
C ILE A 66 27.25 4.40 -14.30
N SER A 67 28.05 3.87 -13.37
CA SER A 67 27.61 3.48 -12.03
C SER A 67 27.24 4.66 -11.12
N ASP A 68 27.40 5.90 -11.58
CA ASP A 68 27.03 7.07 -10.80
C ASP A 68 25.52 7.30 -10.78
N LEU A 69 24.86 6.62 -9.85
CA LEU A 69 23.44 6.69 -9.56
C LEU A 69 23.25 7.11 -8.11
N SER A 70 22.40 8.12 -7.91
CA SER A 70 22.16 8.69 -6.60
C SER A 70 20.68 8.94 -6.36
N LEU A 71 20.21 8.61 -5.16
CA LEU A 71 18.85 8.85 -4.70
C LEU A 71 18.87 9.89 -3.58
N LEU A 72 18.07 10.94 -3.74
CA LEU A 72 17.90 11.94 -2.69
C LEU A 72 16.98 11.38 -1.61
N THR A 73 17.32 11.62 -0.35
CA THR A 73 16.54 11.23 0.81
C THR A 73 16.48 12.38 1.80
N TYR A 74 15.37 12.44 2.55
CA TYR A 74 15.27 13.23 3.76
C TYR A 74 15.60 12.35 4.95
N LEU A 75 16.47 12.80 5.84
CA LEU A 75 16.86 12.08 7.05
C LEU A 75 16.58 12.90 8.32
N SER A 76 16.30 12.20 9.41
CA SER A 76 16.12 12.83 10.72
C SER A 76 17.46 13.22 11.34
N LEU A 77 17.49 14.39 11.96
CA LEU A 77 18.52 14.80 12.90
C LEU A 77 18.07 14.50 14.33
N ASN A 78 19.05 14.37 15.23
CA ASN A 78 18.83 14.14 16.65
C ASN A 78 18.38 15.44 17.36
N SER A 79 18.14 15.37 18.67
CA SER A 79 17.71 16.53 19.47
C SER A 79 18.70 17.71 19.46
N THR A 80 19.98 17.48 19.20
CA THR A 80 21.02 18.52 19.07
C THR A 80 21.21 18.99 17.63
N ARG A 81 20.33 18.59 16.71
CA ARG A 81 20.39 18.87 15.26
C ARG A 81 21.64 18.29 14.57
N GLY A 82 22.25 17.27 15.16
CA GLY A 82 23.31 16.47 14.56
C GLY A 82 22.77 15.18 13.93
N ARG A 83 23.60 14.49 13.14
CA ARG A 83 23.26 13.13 12.69
C ARG A 83 23.24 12.18 13.88
N LEU A 84 22.30 11.25 13.90
CA LEU A 84 22.25 10.22 14.94
C LEU A 84 23.52 9.35 14.84
N PRO A 85 24.22 9.09 15.96
CA PRO A 85 25.26 8.07 16.00
C PRO A 85 24.67 6.71 15.62
N ASN A 86 25.38 5.92 14.80
CA ASN A 86 24.84 4.67 14.28
C ASN A 86 24.54 3.65 15.39
N ASP A 87 25.32 3.66 16.47
CA ASP A 87 25.12 2.83 17.65
C ASP A 87 23.96 3.33 18.54
N ALA A 88 23.50 4.57 18.39
CA ALA A 88 22.31 5.05 19.09
C ALA A 88 20.99 4.56 18.44
N ILE A 89 21.01 4.22 17.15
CA ILE A 89 19.80 3.90 16.39
C ILE A 89 19.30 2.49 16.74
N LYS A 90 18.13 2.42 17.38
CA LYS A 90 17.40 1.17 17.65
C LYS A 90 16.37 0.84 16.58
N ARG A 91 15.85 1.86 15.89
CA ARG A 91 14.77 1.71 14.90
C ARG A 91 14.95 2.64 13.71
N LEU A 92 14.65 2.14 12.52
CA LEU A 92 14.46 2.96 11.33
C LEU A 92 12.98 2.99 10.93
N VAL A 93 12.47 4.19 10.63
CA VAL A 93 11.19 4.40 9.95
C VAL A 93 11.46 5.00 8.58
N ILE A 94 11.25 4.20 7.53
CA ILE A 94 11.27 4.66 6.14
C ILE A 94 9.84 5.07 5.77
N VAL A 95 9.62 6.31 5.33
CA VAL A 95 8.29 6.79 4.90
C VAL A 95 8.28 7.18 3.43
N VAL A 96 7.48 6.50 2.62
CA VAL A 96 7.27 6.78 1.20
C VAL A 96 6.10 7.74 1.00
N SER A 97 6.33 8.82 0.25
CA SER A 97 5.34 9.87 0.00
C SER A 97 4.23 9.48 -0.97
N GLY A 98 3.22 10.34 -1.10
CA GLY A 98 2.08 10.14 -1.99
C GLY A 98 2.35 10.56 -3.43
N ALA A 99 1.28 10.75 -4.21
CA ALA A 99 1.35 11.05 -5.64
C ALA A 99 2.04 12.36 -6.01
N ASN A 100 2.20 13.28 -5.05
CA ASN A 100 2.85 14.56 -5.26
C ASN A 100 4.39 14.49 -5.15
N SER A 101 4.94 13.30 -4.84
CA SER A 101 6.38 13.10 -4.57
C SER A 101 6.90 14.04 -3.48
N ASP A 102 6.09 14.40 -2.50
CA ASP A 102 6.36 15.37 -1.44
C ASP A 102 7.05 14.74 -0.22
N ALA A 103 8.22 14.11 -0.46
CA ALA A 103 8.98 13.39 0.56
C ALA A 103 9.30 14.24 1.81
N TRP A 104 9.53 15.55 1.64
CA TRP A 104 9.74 16.47 2.77
C TRP A 104 8.52 16.57 3.70
N ALA A 105 7.31 16.54 3.15
CA ALA A 105 6.08 16.67 3.92
C ALA A 105 5.81 15.40 4.73
N TYR A 106 5.98 14.23 4.11
CA TYR A 106 5.83 12.94 4.78
C TYR A 106 6.91 12.72 5.84
N HIS A 107 8.15 13.12 5.56
CA HIS A 107 9.22 13.09 6.55
C HIS A 107 8.89 13.98 7.76
N LYS A 108 8.38 15.20 7.52
CA LYS A 108 7.90 16.07 8.58
C LYS A 108 6.75 15.44 9.38
N ASP A 109 5.74 14.88 8.72
CA ASP A 109 4.59 14.29 9.42
C ASP A 109 5.02 13.16 10.39
N VAL A 110 5.97 12.33 9.98
CA VAL A 110 6.52 11.26 10.84
C VAL A 110 7.41 11.82 11.95
N LEU A 111 8.18 12.89 11.70
CA LEU A 111 8.95 13.56 12.76
C LEU A 111 8.06 14.23 13.80
N ASP A 112 6.98 14.91 13.38
CA ASP A 112 5.97 15.46 14.28
C ASP A 112 5.37 14.35 15.15
N ALA A 113 5.05 13.18 14.57
CA ALA A 113 4.53 12.03 15.30
C ALA A 113 5.55 11.46 16.29
N LEU A 114 6.82 11.33 15.89
CA LEU A 114 7.89 10.88 16.77
C LEU A 114 8.13 11.85 17.94
N GLN A 115 8.09 13.16 17.69
CA GLN A 115 8.25 14.16 18.75
C GLN A 115 7.06 14.24 19.70
N ALA A 116 5.87 13.85 19.23
CA ALA A 116 4.68 13.71 20.07
C ALA A 116 4.70 12.44 20.94
N MET A 117 5.68 11.53 20.74
CA MET A 117 5.86 10.36 21.60
C MET A 117 6.32 10.80 22.99
N ASN A 118 5.45 10.63 23.99
CA ASN A 118 5.82 10.81 25.39
C ASN A 118 6.50 9.54 25.93
N ASP A 119 7.71 9.26 25.47
CA ASP A 119 8.46 8.06 25.82
C ASP A 119 9.98 8.37 25.95
N PRO A 120 10.63 8.00 27.07
CA PRO A 120 12.03 8.34 27.30
C PRO A 120 12.99 7.59 26.38
N GLU A 121 12.60 6.42 25.86
CA GLU A 121 13.46 5.62 24.97
C GLU A 121 13.12 5.81 23.51
N ILE A 122 11.86 6.12 23.17
CA ILE A 122 11.39 6.30 21.79
C ILE A 122 11.37 7.79 21.44
N ASN A 123 12.45 8.29 20.87
CA ASN A 123 12.59 9.70 20.51
C ASN A 123 13.59 9.90 19.35
N THR A 124 13.86 11.16 18.98
CA THR A 124 14.74 11.53 17.86
C THR A 124 16.21 11.20 18.07
N ASN A 125 16.61 10.73 19.26
CA ASN A 125 17.98 10.27 19.52
C ASN A 125 18.16 8.76 19.32
N SER A 126 17.07 7.98 19.24
CA SER A 126 17.10 6.51 19.14
C SER A 126 16.34 5.96 17.92
N VAL A 127 15.47 6.77 17.32
CA VAL A 127 14.71 6.43 16.12
C VAL A 127 15.18 7.31 14.96
N ALA A 128 15.68 6.68 13.91
CA ALA A 128 15.95 7.35 12.64
C ALA A 128 14.67 7.36 11.79
N VAL A 129 14.36 8.51 11.19
CA VAL A 129 13.31 8.64 10.17
C VAL A 129 13.99 8.94 8.84
N LEU A 130 13.58 8.26 7.78
CA LEU A 130 14.07 8.49 6.43
C LEU A 130 12.90 8.55 5.46
N SER A 131 12.91 9.51 4.53
CA SER A 131 11.96 9.53 3.41
C SER A 131 12.70 9.57 2.08
N PRO A 132 12.66 8.48 1.28
CA PRO A 132 13.26 8.50 -0.05
C PRO A 132 12.44 9.40 -0.97
N TYR A 133 13.12 10.26 -1.72
CA TYR A 133 12.49 11.08 -2.75
C TYR A 133 12.50 10.29 -4.06
N PHE A 134 11.31 9.88 -4.50
CA PHE A 134 11.08 9.30 -5.83
C PHE A 134 10.57 10.40 -6.78
N PRO A 135 11.48 11.19 -7.39
CA PRO A 135 11.09 12.17 -8.39
C PRO A 135 10.56 11.48 -9.64
N ASN A 136 9.68 12.18 -10.32
CA ASN A 136 9.28 11.89 -11.68
C ASN A 136 9.64 13.02 -12.65
N ASP A 137 9.39 12.76 -13.92
CA ASP A 137 9.64 13.66 -15.04
C ASP A 137 9.05 15.07 -14.85
N LYS A 138 7.96 15.23 -14.07
CA LYS A 138 7.36 16.54 -13.77
C LYS A 138 8.20 17.40 -12.84
N GLN A 139 9.20 16.85 -12.14
CA GLN A 139 10.11 17.62 -11.29
C GLN A 139 11.43 17.99 -11.98
N ALA A 140 11.50 17.88 -13.31
CA ALA A 140 12.60 18.43 -14.10
C ALA A 140 12.81 19.94 -13.80
N GLY A 141 14.03 20.33 -13.51
CA GLY A 141 14.41 21.72 -13.17
C GLY A 141 14.11 22.14 -11.72
N THR A 142 13.43 21.31 -10.93
CA THR A 142 13.14 21.59 -9.50
C THR A 142 13.71 20.52 -8.58
N GLY A 143 13.38 19.25 -8.82
CA GLY A 143 13.92 18.10 -8.09
C GLY A 143 15.27 17.62 -8.62
N PHE A 144 15.57 17.86 -9.89
CA PHE A 144 16.83 17.51 -10.55
C PHE A 144 17.14 18.47 -11.72
N PRO A 145 18.41 18.60 -12.13
CA PRO A 145 18.81 19.47 -13.24
C PRO A 145 18.15 19.09 -14.57
N TYR A 146 17.68 20.09 -15.29
CA TYR A 146 17.13 19.96 -16.64
C TYR A 146 17.67 21.06 -17.53
N ASN A 147 18.24 20.68 -18.67
CA ASN A 147 18.72 21.59 -19.69
C ASN A 147 17.93 21.39 -21.00
N PRO A 148 16.94 22.22 -21.30
CA PRO A 148 16.13 22.06 -22.51
C PRO A 148 16.95 22.18 -23.81
N ASN A 149 18.10 22.87 -23.76
CA ASN A 149 18.99 23.10 -24.89
C ASN A 149 20.07 22.02 -25.04
N GLY A 150 20.04 20.95 -24.23
CA GLY A 150 20.99 19.84 -24.33
C GLY A 150 20.88 19.12 -25.68
N ALA A 151 22.02 18.97 -26.38
CA ALA A 151 22.06 18.33 -27.69
C ALA A 151 21.84 16.80 -27.65
N THR A 152 22.09 16.16 -26.50
CA THR A 152 21.90 14.72 -26.27
C THR A 152 20.99 14.48 -25.06
N PRO A 153 20.40 13.28 -24.89
CA PRO A 153 19.61 12.95 -23.70
C PRO A 153 20.36 13.19 -22.39
N ASP A 154 21.64 12.78 -22.28
CA ASP A 154 22.45 13.05 -21.07
C ASP A 154 22.73 14.54 -20.88
N ALA A 155 22.93 15.31 -21.97
CA ALA A 155 23.09 16.76 -21.87
C ALA A 155 21.79 17.47 -21.45
N LYS A 156 20.62 16.88 -21.74
CA LYS A 156 19.32 17.38 -21.27
C LYS A 156 19.05 17.05 -19.80
N TYR A 157 19.57 15.92 -19.32
CA TYR A 157 19.40 15.45 -17.94
C TYR A 157 20.76 15.18 -17.27
N PRO A 158 21.56 16.24 -17.03
CA PRO A 158 22.98 16.11 -16.67
C PRO A 158 23.18 15.88 -15.18
N SER A 159 22.65 14.78 -14.64
CA SER A 159 22.79 14.44 -13.22
C SER A 159 22.83 12.92 -12.97
N PRO A 160 23.25 12.49 -11.78
CA PRO A 160 23.17 11.09 -11.34
C PRO A 160 21.82 10.75 -10.70
N ALA A 161 20.86 11.69 -10.68
CA ALA A 161 19.58 11.49 -10.01
C ALA A 161 18.80 10.33 -10.63
N LEU A 162 18.40 9.37 -9.79
CA LEU A 162 17.39 8.39 -10.16
C LEU A 162 16.03 9.07 -10.23
N VAL A 163 15.39 8.99 -11.40
CA VAL A 163 14.07 9.57 -11.68
C VAL A 163 13.22 8.55 -12.42
N TRP A 164 11.94 8.48 -12.12
CA TRP A 164 10.99 7.57 -12.75
C TRP A 164 10.00 8.31 -13.64
N TYR A 165 9.34 7.61 -14.55
CA TYR A 165 8.29 8.25 -15.36
C TYR A 165 6.98 8.34 -14.57
N SER A 166 6.36 9.51 -14.53
CA SER A 166 5.04 9.76 -13.92
C SER A 166 4.88 9.09 -12.53
N THR A 167 3.90 8.20 -12.36
CA THR A 167 3.67 7.45 -11.13
C THR A 167 4.21 6.02 -11.18
N GLU A 168 5.00 5.67 -12.20
CA GLU A 168 5.44 4.28 -12.44
C GLU A 168 6.38 3.75 -11.33
N TRP A 169 7.03 4.65 -10.58
CA TRP A 169 7.78 4.27 -9.38
C TRP A 169 6.92 3.50 -8.36
N SER A 170 5.62 3.78 -8.29
CA SER A 170 4.71 3.12 -7.36
C SER A 170 4.43 1.66 -7.75
N GLY A 171 4.55 1.31 -9.02
CA GLY A 171 4.54 -0.08 -9.49
C GLY A 171 5.93 -0.71 -9.57
N GLY A 172 6.98 -0.02 -9.13
CA GLY A 172 8.34 -0.54 -9.13
C GLY A 172 9.02 -0.52 -10.49
N ALA A 173 8.59 0.30 -11.44
CA ALA A 173 9.27 0.42 -12.73
C ALA A 173 10.76 0.77 -12.56
N ASN A 174 11.55 0.52 -13.60
CA ASN A 174 12.93 0.96 -13.65
C ASN A 174 13.00 2.49 -13.75
N ASN A 175 14.15 3.05 -13.42
CA ASN A 175 14.40 4.48 -13.56
C ASN A 175 14.39 4.90 -15.05
N GLN A 176 13.81 6.07 -15.33
CA GLN A 176 13.87 6.75 -16.62
C GLN A 176 15.18 7.53 -16.79
N TYR A 177 15.66 8.16 -15.71
CA TYR A 177 16.92 8.90 -15.68
C TYR A 177 17.86 8.39 -14.59
N PRO A 178 19.18 8.51 -14.79
CA PRO A 178 19.84 9.06 -15.99
C PRO A 178 19.67 8.17 -17.25
N PRO A 179 19.63 8.74 -18.47
CA PRO A 179 19.28 7.97 -19.66
C PRO A 179 20.35 6.94 -20.06
N ARG A 180 21.59 7.12 -19.60
CA ARG A 180 22.71 6.17 -19.77
C ARG A 180 22.51 4.81 -19.09
N LEU A 181 21.65 4.71 -18.07
CA LEU A 181 21.42 3.46 -17.34
C LEU A 181 20.01 3.41 -16.74
N LYS A 182 19.19 2.47 -17.22
CA LYS A 182 17.75 2.33 -16.88
C LYS A 182 17.42 0.96 -16.27
N THR A 183 18.27 0.51 -15.36
CA THR A 183 18.20 -0.84 -14.78
C THR A 183 17.71 -0.86 -13.33
N VAL A 184 17.56 0.29 -12.68
CA VAL A 184 17.25 0.36 -11.24
C VAL A 184 15.76 0.48 -11.03
N SER A 185 15.12 -0.58 -10.50
CA SER A 185 13.74 -0.49 -10.01
C SER A 185 13.65 0.45 -8.81
N ALA A 186 12.51 1.12 -8.64
CA ALA A 186 12.20 1.80 -7.37
C ALA A 186 12.25 0.84 -6.17
N TYR A 187 12.02 -0.47 -6.38
CA TYR A 187 12.16 -1.51 -5.37
C TYR A 187 13.61 -1.87 -5.07
N ASP A 188 14.51 -1.82 -6.05
CA ASP A 188 15.95 -2.00 -5.81
C ASP A 188 16.52 -0.87 -4.94
N ALA A 189 16.03 0.36 -5.13
CA ALA A 189 16.40 1.49 -4.29
C ALA A 189 15.97 1.29 -2.82
N LEU A 190 14.76 0.78 -2.58
CA LEU A 190 14.30 0.42 -1.23
C LEU A 190 15.09 -0.74 -0.63
N ASP A 191 15.35 -1.80 -1.40
CA ASP A 191 16.17 -2.94 -0.99
C ASP A 191 17.52 -2.47 -0.44
N GLN A 192 18.20 -1.57 -1.16
CA GLN A 192 19.52 -1.07 -0.78
C GLN A 192 19.50 -0.19 0.48
N ILE A 193 18.47 0.62 0.69
CA ILE A 193 18.29 1.38 1.95
C ILE A 193 18.09 0.41 3.12
N VAL A 194 17.24 -0.61 2.94
CA VAL A 194 16.96 -1.64 3.96
C VAL A 194 18.23 -2.45 4.27
N GLN A 195 19.01 -2.82 3.26
CA GLN A 195 20.29 -3.52 3.45
C GLN A 195 21.29 -2.68 4.25
N TYR A 196 21.40 -1.39 3.93
CA TYR A 196 22.33 -0.50 4.61
C TYR A 196 22.00 -0.37 6.11
N TYR A 197 20.76 -0.03 6.45
CA TYR A 197 20.35 0.09 7.86
C TYR A 197 20.16 -1.24 8.58
N GLY A 198 19.96 -2.34 7.84
CA GLY A 198 19.89 -3.70 8.35
C GLY A 198 21.23 -4.31 8.69
N ASN A 199 22.35 -3.67 8.31
CA ASN A 199 23.70 -4.14 8.59
C ASN A 199 24.10 -3.84 10.04
N ARG A 200 24.10 -4.87 10.89
CA ARG A 200 24.46 -4.76 12.32
C ARG A 200 25.92 -4.40 12.58
N ASN A 201 26.82 -4.56 11.60
CA ASN A 201 28.19 -4.08 11.76
C ASN A 201 28.26 -2.54 11.69
N ILE A 202 27.29 -1.91 11.04
CA ILE A 202 27.16 -0.46 10.94
C ILE A 202 26.21 0.06 12.04
N PHE A 203 25.07 -0.61 12.23
CA PHE A 203 24.03 -0.26 13.22
C PHE A 203 23.87 -1.36 14.26
N PRO A 204 24.80 -1.47 15.23
CA PRO A 204 24.84 -2.62 16.17
C PRO A 204 23.60 -2.76 17.04
N ASN A 205 22.89 -1.65 17.30
CA ASN A 205 21.70 -1.62 18.13
C ASN A 205 20.38 -1.68 17.36
N MET A 206 20.40 -1.78 16.03
CA MET A 206 19.20 -1.85 15.20
C MET A 206 18.35 -3.09 15.56
N LYS A 207 17.12 -2.85 16.02
CA LYS A 207 16.13 -3.86 16.40
C LYS A 207 15.04 -4.05 15.36
N HIS A 208 14.68 -3.00 14.63
CA HIS A 208 13.55 -3.07 13.71
C HIS A 208 13.59 -2.01 12.61
N ILE A 209 13.17 -2.40 11.40
CA ILE A 209 12.94 -1.48 10.28
C ILE A 209 11.45 -1.47 9.95
N VAL A 210 10.85 -0.28 9.92
CA VAL A 210 9.48 -0.09 9.43
C VAL A 210 9.54 0.62 8.09
N VAL A 211 8.86 0.07 7.09
CA VAL A 211 8.61 0.76 5.83
C VAL A 211 7.15 1.17 5.81
N SER A 212 6.88 2.47 5.80
CA SER A 212 5.54 3.05 5.89
C SER A 212 5.22 3.92 4.70
N GLY A 213 3.94 4.03 4.40
CA GLY A 213 3.47 4.84 3.28
C GLY A 213 2.00 5.15 3.45
N HIS A 214 1.59 6.29 2.87
CA HIS A 214 0.18 6.67 2.76
C HIS A 214 -0.18 6.95 1.30
N SER A 215 -1.43 6.71 0.92
CA SER A 215 -1.92 6.96 -0.45
C SER A 215 -1.10 6.20 -1.49
N MET A 216 -0.52 6.87 -2.50
CA MET A 216 0.31 6.22 -3.51
C MET A 216 1.60 5.58 -2.96
N GLY A 217 2.17 6.11 -1.86
CA GLY A 217 3.26 5.45 -1.15
C GLY A 217 2.79 4.13 -0.54
N ALA A 218 1.57 4.05 0.00
CA ALA A 218 0.99 2.80 0.46
C ALA A 218 0.71 1.82 -0.70
N GLN A 219 0.30 2.33 -1.87
CA GLN A 219 0.15 1.50 -3.07
C GLN A 219 1.50 0.86 -3.45
N MET A 220 2.56 1.65 -3.45
CA MET A 220 3.93 1.15 -3.68
C MET A 220 4.29 0.08 -2.67
N LEU A 221 4.09 0.32 -1.38
CA LEU A 221 4.45 -0.63 -0.34
C LEU A 221 3.64 -1.91 -0.36
N HIS A 222 2.38 -1.87 -0.78
CA HIS A 222 1.59 -3.09 -0.94
C HIS A 222 2.15 -4.00 -2.03
N ARG A 223 2.62 -3.40 -3.13
CA ARG A 223 3.24 -4.14 -4.25
C ARG A 223 4.65 -4.57 -3.90
N TYR A 224 5.41 -3.71 -3.24
CA TYR A 224 6.73 -4.06 -2.72
C TYR A 224 6.65 -5.17 -1.65
N ALA A 225 5.66 -5.20 -0.78
CA ALA A 225 5.45 -6.33 0.12
C ALA A 225 5.09 -7.62 -0.63
N ALA A 226 4.36 -7.50 -1.76
CA ALA A 226 3.97 -8.64 -2.60
C ALA A 226 5.15 -9.28 -3.34
N VAL A 227 6.02 -8.47 -3.95
CA VAL A 227 7.10 -8.96 -4.82
C VAL A 227 8.51 -8.72 -4.28
N GLY A 228 8.64 -7.96 -3.19
CA GLY A 228 9.91 -7.62 -2.57
C GLY A 228 10.63 -8.82 -1.99
N LYS A 229 11.95 -8.81 -2.08
CA LYS A 229 12.83 -9.84 -1.52
C LYS A 229 12.62 -9.97 -0.01
N THR A 230 12.79 -11.17 0.54
CA THR A 230 12.76 -11.41 2.00
C THR A 230 14.03 -10.86 2.66
N GLY A 231 13.99 -10.66 3.98
CA GLY A 231 15.18 -10.28 4.74
C GLY A 231 16.35 -11.24 4.48
N ALA A 232 16.07 -12.55 4.46
CA ALA A 232 17.05 -13.57 4.12
C ALA A 232 17.65 -13.39 2.70
N GLN A 233 16.82 -13.12 1.68
CA GLN A 233 17.31 -12.84 0.32
C GLN A 233 18.13 -11.55 0.23
N LEU A 234 17.86 -10.58 1.11
CA LEU A 234 18.61 -9.32 1.21
C LEU A 234 19.86 -9.42 2.11
N GLY A 235 20.05 -10.51 2.84
CA GLY A 235 21.11 -10.62 3.86
C GLY A 235 20.83 -9.80 5.13
N VAL A 236 19.57 -9.44 5.39
CA VAL A 236 19.13 -8.63 6.52
C VAL A 236 18.47 -9.51 7.58
N GLN A 237 19.05 -9.54 8.78
CA GLN A 237 18.52 -10.26 9.94
C GLN A 237 17.67 -9.39 10.88
N VAL A 238 17.66 -8.08 10.66
CA VAL A 238 16.79 -7.15 11.37
C VAL A 238 15.36 -7.36 10.87
N PRO A 239 14.36 -7.62 11.74
CA PRO A 239 12.99 -7.79 11.29
C PRO A 239 12.45 -6.53 10.62
N ILE A 240 11.65 -6.73 9.56
CA ILE A 240 11.07 -5.68 8.72
C ILE A 240 9.55 -5.77 8.80
N SER A 241 8.87 -4.65 9.02
CA SER A 241 7.41 -4.57 8.94
C SER A 241 6.95 -3.44 8.03
N TYR A 242 5.75 -3.57 7.50
CA TYR A 242 5.13 -2.57 6.61
C TYR A 242 3.93 -1.91 7.28
N TYR A 243 3.83 -0.58 7.23
CA TYR A 243 2.59 0.14 7.58
C TYR A 243 1.99 0.76 6.32
N ILE A 244 0.90 0.16 5.85
CA ILE A 244 0.28 0.46 4.55
C ILE A 244 -1.02 1.21 4.82
N ALA A 245 -0.98 2.54 4.73
CA ALA A 245 -2.10 3.41 5.10
C ALA A 245 -2.87 3.95 3.88
N ASN A 246 -4.18 3.69 3.79
CA ASN A 246 -5.06 4.24 2.75
C ASN A 246 -4.57 4.09 1.29
N PRO A 247 -4.07 2.91 0.85
CA PRO A 247 -3.78 2.71 -0.56
C PRO A 247 -5.05 2.87 -1.41
N SER A 248 -4.90 3.41 -2.63
CA SER A 248 -6.03 3.52 -3.56
C SER A 248 -6.46 2.18 -4.16
N SER A 249 -5.48 1.30 -4.36
CA SER A 249 -5.63 -0.08 -4.80
C SER A 249 -4.52 -0.93 -4.20
N MET A 250 -4.85 -2.21 -4.01
CA MET A 250 -3.95 -3.26 -3.54
C MET A 250 -3.53 -4.16 -4.69
N GLN A 251 -2.57 -5.04 -4.45
CA GLN A 251 -2.16 -6.06 -5.41
C GLN A 251 -3.11 -7.26 -5.33
N TRP A 252 -3.79 -7.63 -6.41
CA TRP A 252 -4.58 -8.86 -6.43
C TRP A 252 -3.70 -10.07 -6.76
N PHE A 253 -3.78 -11.11 -5.94
CA PHE A 253 -3.03 -12.36 -6.11
C PHE A 253 -3.84 -13.46 -6.81
N SER A 254 -4.78 -13.06 -7.66
CA SER A 254 -5.68 -13.92 -8.44
C SER A 254 -6.28 -13.08 -9.56
N SER A 255 -6.76 -13.70 -10.64
CA SER A 255 -7.58 -13.05 -11.66
C SER A 255 -9.05 -12.87 -11.24
N ASP A 256 -9.49 -13.51 -10.16
CA ASP A 256 -10.87 -13.35 -9.69
C ASP A 256 -11.09 -11.94 -9.15
N ARG A 257 -12.26 -11.36 -9.48
CA ARG A 257 -12.67 -10.02 -9.04
C ARG A 257 -14.08 -10.07 -8.45
N PRO A 258 -14.33 -9.34 -7.35
CA PRO A 258 -15.66 -9.30 -6.73
C PRO A 258 -16.68 -8.58 -7.63
N LEU A 259 -16.24 -7.62 -8.45
CA LEU A 259 -17.08 -6.85 -9.37
C LEU A 259 -16.74 -7.17 -10.83
N SER A 260 -17.62 -6.75 -11.74
CA SER A 260 -17.51 -7.00 -13.17
C SER A 260 -16.20 -6.48 -13.77
N THR A 261 -15.59 -7.28 -14.64
CA THR A 261 -14.38 -6.95 -15.40
C THR A 261 -14.69 -6.53 -16.85
N GLY A 262 -15.96 -6.51 -17.26
CA GLY A 262 -16.35 -6.38 -18.67
C GLY A 262 -15.87 -5.10 -19.36
N LYS A 263 -15.68 -3.99 -18.63
CA LYS A 263 -15.18 -2.73 -19.20
C LYS A 263 -13.69 -2.75 -19.55
N CYS A 264 -12.94 -3.74 -19.07
CA CYS A 264 -11.52 -3.89 -19.36
C CYS A 264 -11.05 -5.33 -19.18
N SER A 265 -11.76 -6.24 -19.84
CA SER A 265 -11.54 -7.68 -19.75
C SER A 265 -10.11 -8.12 -20.10
N SER A 266 -9.39 -7.33 -20.89
CA SER A 266 -8.02 -7.62 -21.34
C SER A 266 -6.91 -6.99 -20.49
N THR A 267 -7.22 -6.06 -19.56
CA THR A 267 -6.19 -5.30 -18.83
C THR A 267 -6.43 -5.22 -17.32
N TYR A 268 -7.59 -5.65 -16.81
CA TYR A 268 -7.91 -5.55 -15.38
C TYR A 268 -6.95 -6.35 -14.47
N ASN A 269 -6.25 -7.34 -15.04
CA ASN A 269 -5.30 -8.18 -14.35
C ASN A 269 -3.85 -7.86 -14.68
N ASP A 270 -3.58 -6.80 -15.45
CA ASP A 270 -2.23 -6.30 -15.67
C ASP A 270 -1.61 -5.78 -14.38
N TRP A 271 -0.29 -5.87 -14.29
CA TRP A 271 0.48 -5.17 -13.27
C TRP A 271 0.21 -3.65 -13.42
N ARG A 272 -0.15 -2.95 -12.35
CA ARG A 272 0.18 -3.22 -10.94
C ARG A 272 -1.02 -3.55 -10.05
N GLU A 273 -2.18 -3.85 -10.63
CA GLU A 273 -3.40 -4.22 -9.90
C GLU A 273 -3.64 -5.73 -9.93
N GLY A 274 -3.20 -6.41 -10.99
CA GLY A 274 -3.07 -7.87 -11.09
C GLY A 274 -1.62 -8.29 -11.36
N LEU A 275 -1.42 -9.49 -11.89
CA LEU A 275 -0.09 -10.10 -12.05
C LEU A 275 0.33 -10.33 -13.50
N ASP A 276 -0.54 -10.05 -14.47
CA ASP A 276 -0.22 -10.18 -15.89
C ASP A 276 0.70 -9.06 -16.35
N ASN A 277 1.44 -9.28 -17.43
CA ASN A 277 2.24 -8.24 -18.09
C ASN A 277 3.26 -7.50 -17.19
N TYR A 278 3.73 -8.13 -16.09
CA TYR A 278 4.69 -7.55 -15.13
C TYR A 278 5.92 -6.92 -15.81
N SER A 279 6.57 -7.67 -16.70
CA SER A 279 7.81 -7.22 -17.36
C SER A 279 7.61 -6.04 -18.31
N SER A 280 6.38 -5.84 -18.79
CA SER A 280 6.02 -4.76 -19.71
C SER A 280 5.69 -3.45 -19.00
N TYR A 281 5.51 -3.47 -17.67
CA TYR A 281 5.19 -2.28 -16.90
C TYR A 281 6.32 -1.24 -16.97
N GLY A 282 5.98 -0.03 -17.44
CA GLY A 282 6.94 1.07 -17.65
C GLY A 282 7.90 0.88 -18.82
N SER A 283 7.80 -0.20 -19.60
CA SER A 283 8.80 -0.53 -20.62
C SER A 283 8.94 0.51 -21.72
N ALA A 284 7.87 1.27 -22.00
CA ALA A 284 7.87 2.39 -22.93
C ALA A 284 8.85 3.52 -22.53
N HIS A 285 9.17 3.66 -21.24
CA HIS A 285 10.00 4.76 -20.71
C HIS A 285 11.32 4.27 -20.12
N SER A 286 11.29 3.13 -19.44
CA SER A 286 12.37 2.63 -18.57
C SER A 286 12.86 1.23 -18.90
N GLY A 287 12.41 0.62 -20.01
CA GLY A 287 12.79 -0.74 -20.38
C GLY A 287 12.15 -1.82 -19.50
N THR A 288 12.55 -3.07 -19.69
CA THR A 288 11.87 -4.23 -19.10
C THR A 288 12.05 -4.27 -17.58
N LEU A 289 10.94 -4.37 -16.84
CA LEU A 289 10.99 -4.55 -15.39
C LEU A 289 11.39 -5.99 -15.04
N THR A 290 12.56 -6.15 -14.40
CA THR A 290 13.12 -7.46 -14.05
C THR A 290 13.21 -7.72 -12.54
N TYR A 291 12.80 -6.75 -11.71
CA TYR A 291 12.85 -6.88 -10.25
C TYR A 291 12.08 -8.13 -9.80
N ASN A 292 12.79 -9.07 -9.15
CA ASN A 292 12.27 -10.34 -8.64
C ASN A 292 11.34 -11.10 -9.61
N SER A 293 11.59 -11.02 -10.92
CA SER A 293 10.74 -11.62 -11.96
C SER A 293 10.60 -13.14 -11.83
N MET A 294 11.58 -13.82 -11.24
CA MET A 294 11.49 -15.26 -10.94
C MET A 294 10.35 -15.59 -9.98
N LEU A 295 10.06 -14.75 -8.98
CA LEU A 295 8.91 -14.95 -8.09
C LEU A 295 7.59 -14.87 -8.85
N LEU A 296 7.48 -13.92 -9.79
CA LEU A 296 6.29 -13.77 -10.64
C LEU A 296 6.12 -14.98 -11.57
N ALA A 297 7.22 -15.52 -12.10
CA ALA A 297 7.21 -16.73 -12.93
C ALA A 297 6.73 -17.99 -12.18
N LEU A 298 6.83 -18.02 -10.84
CA LEU A 298 6.25 -19.09 -10.00
C LEU A 298 4.72 -18.97 -9.83
N GLY A 299 4.13 -17.86 -10.26
CA GLY A 299 2.69 -17.65 -10.33
C GLY A 299 2.04 -17.06 -9.06
N PRO A 300 0.73 -16.80 -9.10
CA PRO A 300 0.03 -16.02 -8.07
C PRO A 300 0.13 -16.57 -6.65
N ALA A 301 0.15 -17.89 -6.49
CA ALA A 301 0.27 -18.53 -5.18
C ALA A 301 1.63 -18.24 -4.52
N ALA A 302 2.71 -18.20 -5.29
CA ALA A 302 4.05 -17.87 -4.77
C ALA A 302 4.14 -16.40 -4.36
N VAL A 303 3.56 -15.50 -5.14
CA VAL A 303 3.48 -14.07 -4.80
C VAL A 303 2.64 -13.84 -3.54
N LEU A 304 1.49 -14.52 -3.41
CA LEU A 304 0.67 -14.49 -2.20
C LEU A 304 1.43 -15.03 -0.98
N ALA A 305 2.17 -16.13 -1.14
CA ALA A 305 2.98 -16.70 -0.06
C ALA A 305 4.09 -15.74 0.38
N ASN A 306 4.78 -15.08 -0.56
CA ASN A 306 5.77 -14.05 -0.25
C ASN A 306 5.14 -12.89 0.52
N TYR A 307 3.98 -12.40 0.09
CA TYR A 307 3.22 -11.34 0.79
C TYR A 307 2.81 -11.76 2.21
N LYS A 308 2.23 -12.96 2.36
CA LYS A 308 1.81 -13.51 3.66
C LYS A 308 2.98 -13.76 4.60
N GLY A 309 4.20 -13.96 4.07
CA GLY A 309 5.41 -14.05 4.88
C GLY A 309 5.87 -12.70 5.44
N LYS A 310 5.41 -11.57 4.90
CA LYS A 310 5.76 -10.24 5.43
C LYS A 310 4.88 -9.89 6.64
N THR A 311 5.42 -9.09 7.55
CA THR A 311 4.63 -8.49 8.63
C THR A 311 4.01 -7.18 8.15
N VAL A 312 2.68 -7.10 8.08
CA VAL A 312 1.97 -5.96 7.47
C VAL A 312 0.88 -5.42 8.39
N ALA A 313 0.95 -4.14 8.72
CA ALA A 313 -0.15 -3.42 9.35
C ALA A 313 -0.92 -2.62 8.29
N HIS A 314 -2.20 -2.96 8.13
CA HIS A 314 -3.12 -2.29 7.23
C HIS A 314 -3.80 -1.12 7.93
N GLY A 315 -3.45 0.11 7.56
CA GLY A 315 -4.09 1.31 8.08
C GLY A 315 -5.24 1.79 7.19
N LYS A 316 -6.44 1.95 7.76
CA LYS A 316 -7.61 2.48 7.04
C LYS A 316 -8.26 3.65 7.79
N GLY A 317 -8.27 4.82 7.16
CA GLY A 317 -9.10 5.95 7.54
C GLY A 317 -10.57 5.63 7.29
N THR A 318 -11.41 5.61 8.32
CA THR A 318 -12.83 5.18 8.21
C THR A 318 -13.66 6.08 7.28
N ASP A 319 -13.26 7.35 7.15
CA ASP A 319 -13.91 8.36 6.31
C ASP A 319 -13.20 8.58 4.96
N ASP A 320 -12.14 7.81 4.68
CA ASP A 320 -11.49 7.86 3.37
C ASP A 320 -12.28 7.03 2.35
N ARG A 321 -13.30 7.69 1.79
CA ARG A 321 -14.17 7.16 0.73
C ARG A 321 -13.80 7.73 -0.65
N GLY A 322 -12.59 8.26 -0.81
CA GLY A 322 -12.15 8.82 -2.07
C GLY A 322 -11.92 7.74 -3.13
N ASP A 323 -12.10 8.13 -4.39
CA ASP A 323 -11.86 7.28 -5.56
C ASP A 323 -10.74 7.89 -6.40
N TYR A 324 -9.69 7.10 -6.61
CA TYR A 324 -8.57 7.47 -7.47
C TYR A 324 -8.09 6.21 -8.18
N SER A 325 -8.35 6.12 -9.48
CA SER A 325 -8.04 4.93 -10.27
C SER A 325 -6.79 5.06 -11.12
N GLU A 326 -6.11 6.21 -11.07
CA GLU A 326 -4.89 6.51 -11.86
C GLU A 326 -5.06 6.28 -13.37
N GLY A 327 -6.29 6.44 -13.88
CA GLY A 327 -6.62 6.20 -15.29
C GLY A 327 -6.77 4.71 -15.66
N SER A 328 -6.57 3.79 -14.72
CA SER A 328 -6.87 2.36 -14.88
C SER A 328 -8.32 2.06 -14.50
N CYS A 329 -8.91 1.11 -15.20
CA CYS A 329 -10.21 0.55 -14.84
C CYS A 329 -10.10 -0.50 -13.71
N ALA A 330 -8.92 -1.11 -13.53
CA ALA A 330 -8.73 -2.30 -12.71
C ALA A 330 -9.16 -2.08 -11.26
N PRO A 331 -8.89 -0.92 -10.62
CA PRO A 331 -9.37 -0.66 -9.26
C PRO A 331 -10.90 -0.74 -9.10
N TYR A 332 -11.69 -0.45 -10.15
CA TYR A 332 -13.15 -0.54 -10.07
C TYR A 332 -13.68 -1.97 -10.07
N THR A 333 -12.87 -2.93 -10.51
CA THR A 333 -13.24 -4.35 -10.45
C THR A 333 -13.20 -4.90 -9.02
N THR A 334 -12.68 -4.11 -8.07
CA THR A 334 -12.49 -4.52 -6.66
C THR A 334 -13.28 -3.68 -5.66
N GLY A 335 -13.86 -2.57 -6.09
CA GLY A 335 -14.69 -1.70 -5.25
C GLY A 335 -14.81 -0.30 -5.84
N LYS A 336 -15.89 0.42 -5.51
CA LYS A 336 -16.10 1.78 -6.06
C LYS A 336 -15.09 2.81 -5.53
N ASP A 337 -14.64 2.63 -4.29
CA ASP A 337 -13.78 3.58 -3.57
C ASP A 337 -12.74 2.84 -2.73
N ARG A 338 -11.83 3.59 -2.09
CA ARG A 338 -10.79 3.03 -1.19
C ARG A 338 -11.34 2.12 -0.10
N HIS A 339 -12.56 2.38 0.37
CA HIS A 339 -13.15 1.62 1.46
C HIS A 339 -13.63 0.27 1.00
N GLU A 340 -14.40 0.21 -0.08
CA GLU A 340 -14.84 -1.07 -0.62
C GLU A 340 -13.68 -1.93 -1.10
N ARG A 341 -12.71 -1.32 -1.79
CA ARG A 341 -11.53 -2.04 -2.25
C ARG A 341 -10.78 -2.66 -1.08
N PHE A 342 -10.67 -1.94 0.04
CA PHE A 342 -10.02 -2.43 1.26
C PHE A 342 -10.69 -3.69 1.79
N PHE A 343 -11.99 -3.65 2.03
CA PHE A 343 -12.72 -4.80 2.56
C PHE A 343 -12.80 -5.95 1.56
N ALA A 344 -12.94 -5.67 0.27
CA ALA A 344 -12.92 -6.70 -0.76
C ALA A 344 -11.57 -7.44 -0.82
N PHE A 345 -10.46 -6.72 -0.61
CA PHE A 345 -9.15 -7.33 -0.51
C PHE A 345 -9.04 -8.21 0.74
N LEU A 346 -9.44 -7.71 1.91
CA LEU A 346 -9.41 -8.51 3.15
C LEU A 346 -10.32 -9.74 3.06
N GLU A 347 -11.49 -9.64 2.43
CA GLU A 347 -12.38 -10.79 2.23
C GLU A 347 -11.74 -11.84 1.33
N ARG A 348 -11.09 -11.43 0.23
CA ARG A 348 -10.46 -12.36 -0.71
C ARG A 348 -9.16 -12.96 -0.18
N PHE A 349 -8.40 -12.17 0.58
CA PHE A 349 -7.11 -12.52 1.16
C PHE A 349 -7.09 -12.19 2.66
N PRO A 350 -7.80 -12.97 3.50
CA PRO A 350 -7.92 -12.65 4.92
C PRO A 350 -6.55 -12.52 5.60
N PRO A 351 -6.30 -11.39 6.30
CA PRO A 351 -5.10 -11.24 7.10
C PRO A 351 -5.14 -12.23 8.26
N VAL A 352 -3.96 -12.61 8.76
CA VAL A 352 -3.82 -13.48 9.93
C VAL A 352 -2.65 -13.01 10.78
N CYS A 353 -2.75 -13.16 12.09
CA CYS A 353 -1.63 -12.92 12.99
C CYS A 353 -1.63 -13.96 14.13
N LEU A 354 -1.30 -15.20 13.77
CA LEU A 354 -1.28 -16.32 14.73
C LEU A 354 -0.09 -16.23 15.69
N VAL A 355 1.03 -15.66 15.23
CA VAL A 355 2.26 -15.50 16.03
C VAL A 355 2.70 -14.03 15.94
N PRO A 356 2.19 -13.14 16.83
CA PRO A 356 2.46 -11.69 16.74
C PRO A 356 3.94 -11.29 16.80
N ALA A 357 4.75 -12.10 17.49
CA ALA A 357 6.20 -11.93 17.59
C ALA A 357 6.98 -12.42 16.36
N GLY A 358 6.35 -13.20 15.48
CA GLY A 358 6.97 -13.77 14.29
C GLY A 358 6.81 -12.91 13.04
N GLU A 359 7.29 -13.46 11.92
CA GLU A 359 6.97 -12.97 10.58
C GLU A 359 5.56 -13.40 10.16
N GLY A 360 5.01 -12.75 9.14
CA GLY A 360 3.70 -13.09 8.59
C GLY A 360 2.50 -12.72 9.46
N CYS A 361 2.69 -11.85 10.46
CA CYS A 361 1.60 -11.26 11.21
C CYS A 361 1.03 -10.05 10.46
N HIS A 362 -0.26 -10.11 10.12
CA HIS A 362 -1.01 -9.04 9.48
C HIS A 362 -2.04 -8.46 10.45
N THR A 363 -2.04 -7.15 10.67
CA THR A 363 -2.97 -6.44 11.56
C THR A 363 -3.83 -5.44 10.77
N VAL A 364 -4.99 -5.07 11.29
CA VAL A 364 -5.90 -4.10 10.65
C VAL A 364 -6.29 -2.99 11.63
N ASP A 365 -5.89 -1.77 11.27
CA ASP A 365 -6.04 -0.58 12.10
C ASP A 365 -7.02 0.42 11.48
N PHE A 366 -8.15 0.67 12.14
CA PHE A 366 -9.07 1.73 11.75
C PHE A 366 -8.76 3.04 12.48
N VAL A 367 -8.68 4.13 11.71
CA VAL A 367 -8.41 5.48 12.21
C VAL A 367 -9.55 6.40 11.81
N ALA A 368 -10.11 7.15 12.76
CA ALA A 368 -11.18 8.12 12.50
C ALA A 368 -10.64 9.35 11.75
N THR A 369 -10.47 9.22 10.44
CA THR A 369 -9.93 10.27 9.55
C THR A 369 -10.32 10.03 8.10
N LYS A 370 -10.19 11.10 7.31
CA LYS A 370 -10.25 11.09 5.84
C LYS A 370 -8.88 10.72 5.25
N HIS A 371 -8.65 11.05 3.97
CA HIS A 371 -7.38 10.82 3.26
C HIS A 371 -6.25 11.76 3.72
N ASN A 372 -5.73 11.57 4.94
CA ASN A 372 -4.77 12.46 5.58
C ASN A 372 -3.60 11.68 6.20
N SER A 373 -2.38 11.86 5.66
CA SER A 373 -1.16 11.19 6.11
C SER A 373 -0.84 11.46 7.57
N ARG A 374 -0.79 12.74 7.95
CA ARG A 374 -0.46 13.18 9.31
C ARG A 374 -1.37 12.56 10.36
N ALA A 375 -2.69 12.55 10.12
CA ALA A 375 -3.65 11.93 11.02
C ALA A 375 -3.45 10.42 11.15
N MET A 376 -3.13 9.72 10.05
CA MET A 376 -2.82 8.28 10.09
C MET A 376 -1.55 8.00 10.90
N PHE A 377 -0.51 8.82 10.76
CA PHE A 377 0.77 8.62 11.46
C PHE A 377 0.72 9.01 12.94
N MET A 378 0.01 10.08 13.29
CA MET A 378 -0.18 10.56 14.67
C MET A 378 -1.16 9.72 15.50
N SER A 379 -1.95 8.86 14.85
CA SER A 379 -2.96 8.04 15.51
C SER A 379 -2.36 7.03 16.50
N PRO A 380 -3.13 6.50 17.46
CA PRO A 380 -2.64 5.46 18.37
C PRO A 380 -2.05 4.23 17.64
N SER A 381 -2.71 3.77 16.57
CA SER A 381 -2.18 2.69 15.73
C SER A 381 -0.93 3.11 14.97
N GLY A 382 -0.94 4.30 14.34
CA GLY A 382 0.24 4.87 13.68
C GLY A 382 1.46 4.89 14.60
N ASN A 383 1.31 5.40 15.81
CA ASN A 383 2.37 5.43 16.82
C ASN A 383 2.84 4.02 17.21
N ALA A 384 1.92 3.07 17.36
CA ALA A 384 2.26 1.68 17.65
C ALA A 384 3.09 1.06 16.52
N ARG A 385 2.61 1.12 15.26
CA ARG A 385 3.26 0.48 14.11
C ARG A 385 4.58 1.17 13.74
N LEU A 386 4.60 2.49 13.75
CA LEU A 386 5.77 3.28 13.37
C LEU A 386 6.87 3.23 14.43
N PHE A 387 6.53 3.19 15.72
CA PHE A 387 7.54 3.43 16.76
C PHE A 387 7.61 2.36 17.87
N ARG A 388 6.47 1.85 18.36
CA ARG A 388 6.45 0.99 19.58
C ARG A 388 6.62 -0.50 19.29
N ASP A 389 5.95 -1.02 18.27
CA ASP A 389 5.95 -2.46 17.96
C ASP A 389 7.38 -2.95 17.75
N ASN A 390 7.78 -3.94 18.55
CA ASN A 390 9.11 -4.55 18.55
C ASN A 390 10.26 -3.54 18.75
N PHE A 391 10.05 -2.44 19.46
CA PHE A 391 11.10 -1.43 19.69
C PHE A 391 12.31 -2.02 20.44
N ASN A 392 12.06 -2.88 21.42
CA ASN A 392 13.11 -3.53 22.23
C ASN A 392 13.69 -4.79 21.58
N GLY A 393 13.16 -5.24 20.44
CA GLY A 393 13.58 -6.50 19.80
C GLY A 393 13.03 -7.76 20.47
N ASP A 394 11.98 -7.64 21.28
CA ASP A 394 11.34 -8.73 22.03
C ASP A 394 10.14 -9.36 21.30
N GLY A 395 9.82 -8.88 20.10
CA GLY A 395 8.65 -9.31 19.33
C GLY A 395 7.31 -8.77 19.83
N SER A 396 7.29 -7.86 20.81
CA SER A 396 6.05 -7.26 21.31
C SER A 396 5.29 -6.52 20.20
N ARG A 397 3.97 -6.69 20.16
CA ARG A 397 3.11 -6.08 19.14
C ARG A 397 1.74 -5.75 19.72
N ALA A 398 1.25 -4.56 19.42
CA ALA A 398 -0.10 -4.13 19.80
C ALA A 398 -1.17 -4.90 19.01
N PRO A 399 -2.36 -5.18 19.61
CA PRO A 399 -3.51 -5.73 18.89
C PRO A 399 -4.02 -4.80 17.80
N ASP A 400 -5.03 -5.24 17.06
CA ASP A 400 -5.76 -4.43 16.10
C ASP A 400 -6.38 -3.19 16.77
N PHE A 401 -6.43 -2.08 16.02
CA PHE A 401 -7.02 -0.83 16.49
C PHE A 401 -8.32 -0.50 15.78
N GLY A 402 -9.19 0.21 16.50
CA GLY A 402 -10.46 0.72 16.00
C GLY A 402 -11.56 -0.34 16.12
N TYR A 403 -12.41 -0.17 17.12
CA TYR A 403 -13.60 -0.98 17.37
C TYR A 403 -14.84 -0.08 17.43
N PRO A 404 -16.04 -0.61 17.14
CA PRO A 404 -16.33 -1.99 16.74
C PRO A 404 -15.81 -2.33 15.33
N ARG A 405 -15.65 -3.63 15.06
CA ARG A 405 -15.21 -4.16 13.75
C ARG A 405 -16.32 -4.06 12.71
N HIS A 406 -15.98 -4.10 11.42
CA HIS A 406 -16.95 -4.00 10.33
C HIS A 406 -17.30 -5.37 9.71
N SER A 407 -16.43 -6.36 9.89
CA SER A 407 -16.54 -7.71 9.32
C SER A 407 -15.79 -8.73 10.19
N SER A 408 -16.03 -10.03 9.98
CA SER A 408 -15.34 -11.08 10.74
C SER A 408 -13.88 -11.32 10.33
N PHE A 409 -13.46 -10.80 9.17
CA PHE A 409 -12.12 -10.99 8.62
C PHE A 409 -11.22 -9.77 8.78
N ASP A 410 -11.74 -8.68 9.36
CA ASP A 410 -10.94 -7.51 9.67
C ASP A 410 -10.31 -7.58 11.06
N ASP A 411 -10.47 -8.61 11.87
CA ASP A 411 -9.94 -8.70 13.25
C ASP A 411 -8.87 -9.80 13.40
N PRO A 412 -7.77 -9.78 12.62
CA PRO A 412 -6.78 -10.86 12.61
C PRO A 412 -5.96 -10.99 13.90
N TYR A 413 -5.88 -9.94 14.71
CA TYR A 413 -5.20 -9.91 16.01
C TYR A 413 -6.01 -9.09 17.04
N PRO A 414 -7.10 -9.67 17.59
CA PRO A 414 -8.06 -8.92 18.37
C PRO A 414 -7.50 -8.34 19.67
N ASP A 415 -7.94 -7.13 20.01
CA ASP A 415 -7.83 -6.61 21.37
C ASP A 415 -8.72 -7.46 22.28
N ARG A 416 -8.11 -8.12 23.26
CA ARG A 416 -8.80 -8.99 24.21
C ARG A 416 -9.91 -8.27 24.97
N ALA A 417 -9.79 -6.95 25.20
CA ALA A 417 -10.81 -6.16 25.88
C ALA A 417 -12.05 -5.89 24.99
N GLN A 418 -11.90 -5.98 23.66
CA GLN A 418 -12.92 -5.69 22.67
C GLN A 418 -13.37 -6.94 21.89
N ALA A 419 -12.71 -8.08 22.09
CA ALA A 419 -13.00 -9.32 21.39
C ALA A 419 -14.47 -9.75 21.60
N GLY A 420 -15.16 -10.04 20.50
CA GLY A 420 -16.57 -10.49 20.52
C GLY A 420 -17.61 -9.36 20.55
N GLN A 421 -17.21 -8.09 20.50
CA GLN A 421 -18.16 -6.99 20.28
C GLN A 421 -18.93 -7.16 18.96
N PRO A 422 -20.22 -6.76 18.88
CA PRO A 422 -20.97 -6.79 17.65
C PRO A 422 -20.31 -5.95 16.54
N LEU A 423 -20.52 -6.35 15.28
CA LEU A 423 -20.10 -5.56 14.13
C LEU A 423 -20.90 -4.25 14.03
N VAL A 424 -20.28 -3.19 13.49
CA VAL A 424 -20.79 -1.80 13.53
C VAL A 424 -22.22 -1.60 12.98
N ASP A 425 -22.66 -2.41 12.01
CA ASP A 425 -24.05 -2.40 11.50
C ASP A 425 -24.63 -3.81 11.51
N THR A 426 -25.06 -4.25 12.70
CA THR A 426 -25.83 -5.48 12.89
C THR A 426 -27.30 -5.12 13.10
N ASP A 427 -28.11 -5.23 12.05
CA ASP A 427 -29.57 -5.05 12.13
C ASP A 427 -30.29 -6.40 12.18
N THR A 428 -30.80 -6.75 13.36
CA THR A 428 -31.51 -8.00 13.62
C THR A 428 -33.03 -7.86 13.59
N ARG A 429 -33.56 -6.69 13.21
CA ARG A 429 -35.00 -6.44 13.21
C ARG A 429 -35.70 -7.25 12.12
N SER A 430 -36.92 -7.68 12.42
CA SER A 430 -37.85 -8.21 11.42
C SER A 430 -38.68 -7.06 10.85
N TYR A 431 -38.74 -6.98 9.54
CA TYR A 431 -39.52 -6.03 8.77
C TYR A 431 -40.76 -6.68 8.16
N ALA A 432 -41.61 -5.86 7.56
CA ALA A 432 -42.86 -6.29 6.94
C ALA A 432 -42.68 -7.43 5.94
N GLY A 433 -43.62 -8.38 5.95
CA GLY A 433 -43.56 -9.58 5.12
C GLY A 433 -42.43 -10.53 5.50
N GLY A 434 -41.97 -10.52 6.76
CA GLY A 434 -40.92 -11.41 7.27
C GLY A 434 -39.52 -11.10 6.73
N LYS A 435 -39.28 -9.88 6.25
CA LYS A 435 -37.98 -9.49 5.69
C LYS A 435 -36.97 -9.22 6.80
N THR A 436 -35.72 -9.59 6.61
CA THR A 436 -34.60 -9.22 7.48
C THR A 436 -33.51 -8.53 6.67
N HIS A 437 -32.66 -7.74 7.32
CA HIS A 437 -31.51 -7.12 6.66
C HIS A 437 -30.51 -8.19 6.17
N ARG A 438 -30.10 -8.09 4.90
CA ARG A 438 -29.18 -9.02 4.23
C ARG A 438 -27.80 -8.39 3.95
N GLY A 439 -27.66 -7.10 4.22
CA GLY A 439 -26.42 -6.36 4.05
C GLY A 439 -26.49 -5.34 2.91
N CYS A 440 -25.30 -4.87 2.54
CA CYS A 440 -25.11 -3.88 1.50
C CYS A 440 -24.78 -4.54 0.16
N TYR A 441 -25.43 -4.11 -0.91
CA TYR A 441 -25.21 -4.66 -2.25
C TYR A 441 -24.93 -3.53 -3.24
N THR A 442 -24.15 -3.85 -4.27
CA THR A 442 -23.93 -2.97 -5.41
C THR A 442 -25.24 -2.64 -6.11
N ASP A 443 -25.24 -1.52 -6.82
CA ASP A 443 -26.26 -1.08 -7.77
C ASP A 443 -25.50 -0.42 -8.93
N VAL A 444 -26.21 -0.03 -10.00
CA VAL A 444 -25.61 0.51 -11.23
C VAL A 444 -24.50 1.53 -10.92
N ASP A 445 -23.27 1.24 -11.34
CA ASP A 445 -22.07 2.05 -11.12
C ASP A 445 -21.01 1.86 -12.22
N ASN A 446 -19.75 2.19 -11.93
CA ASN A 446 -18.67 2.01 -12.88
C ASN A 446 -18.41 0.53 -13.24
N ALA A 447 -18.71 -0.43 -12.37
CA ALA A 447 -18.55 -1.86 -12.65
C ALA A 447 -19.87 -2.52 -13.08
N GLN A 448 -21.01 -2.04 -12.62
CA GLN A 448 -22.32 -2.65 -12.83
C GLN A 448 -23.20 -1.83 -13.78
N ALA A 449 -23.68 -2.44 -14.87
CA ALA A 449 -24.58 -1.82 -15.84
C ALA A 449 -26.06 -2.22 -15.65
N VAL A 450 -26.33 -3.34 -14.99
CA VAL A 450 -27.69 -3.85 -14.75
C VAL A 450 -28.16 -3.43 -13.36
N ALA A 451 -29.36 -2.89 -13.20
CA ALA A 451 -29.89 -2.51 -11.89
C ALA A 451 -30.09 -3.73 -10.98
N SER A 452 -29.85 -3.55 -9.68
CA SER A 452 -29.96 -4.66 -8.72
C SER A 452 -31.40 -5.04 -8.43
N LEU A 453 -32.32 -4.06 -8.50
CA LEU A 453 -33.76 -4.29 -8.37
C LEU A 453 -34.50 -3.52 -9.47
N PRO A 454 -35.52 -4.12 -10.10
CA PRO A 454 -36.13 -3.58 -11.32
C PRO A 454 -37.13 -2.44 -11.08
N VAL A 455 -37.72 -2.34 -9.88
CA VAL A 455 -38.85 -1.42 -9.64
C VAL A 455 -38.45 -0.34 -8.64
N LEU A 456 -38.34 0.91 -9.10
CA LEU A 456 -38.32 2.08 -8.22
C LEU A 456 -39.74 2.33 -7.70
N ALA A 457 -40.01 1.94 -6.45
CA ALA A 457 -41.33 1.99 -5.86
C ALA A 457 -41.67 3.35 -5.22
N TYR A 458 -40.66 4.08 -4.74
CA TYR A 458 -40.82 5.39 -4.12
C TYR A 458 -39.53 6.21 -4.15
N THR A 459 -39.66 7.54 -4.19
CA THR A 459 -38.59 8.52 -3.96
C THR A 459 -39.13 9.64 -3.09
N GLY A 460 -38.47 9.96 -1.97
CA GLY A 460 -38.83 11.08 -1.11
C GLY A 460 -38.36 10.95 0.33
N ASN A 461 -38.72 11.93 1.15
CA ASN A 461 -38.18 12.07 2.51
C ASN A 461 -38.75 11.07 3.53
N LEU A 462 -39.80 10.31 3.18
CA LEU A 462 -40.35 9.27 4.04
C LEU A 462 -39.58 7.95 3.95
N ASN A 463 -38.56 7.86 3.09
CA ASN A 463 -37.84 6.63 2.86
C ASN A 463 -37.10 6.18 4.13
N THR A 464 -37.37 4.94 4.55
CA THR A 464 -36.71 4.22 5.65
C THR A 464 -36.68 2.72 5.33
N ARG A 465 -35.88 1.94 6.07
CA ARG A 465 -35.94 0.46 5.98
C ARG A 465 -37.36 -0.06 6.21
N THR A 466 -38.06 0.46 7.21
CA THR A 466 -39.43 0.08 7.55
C THR A 466 -40.43 0.47 6.46
N TYR A 467 -40.37 1.71 5.98
CA TYR A 467 -41.28 2.22 4.95
C TYR A 467 -41.13 1.43 3.65
N CYS A 468 -39.88 1.21 3.21
CA CYS A 468 -39.62 0.49 1.98
C CYS A 468 -40.03 -0.99 2.07
N ALA A 469 -39.76 -1.65 3.20
CA ALA A 469 -40.23 -3.02 3.42
C ALA A 469 -41.76 -3.15 3.39
N ASN A 470 -42.48 -2.21 4.01
CA ASN A 470 -43.94 -2.15 3.97
C ASN A 470 -44.45 -2.01 2.54
N LEU A 471 -43.92 -1.03 1.80
CA LEU A 471 -44.34 -0.74 0.44
C LEU A 471 -44.10 -1.93 -0.50
N CYS A 472 -42.92 -2.55 -0.44
CA CYS A 472 -42.62 -3.71 -1.26
C CYS A 472 -43.51 -4.91 -0.90
N THR A 473 -43.80 -5.13 0.39
CA THR A 473 -44.70 -6.20 0.83
C THR A 473 -46.13 -5.99 0.33
N GLN A 474 -46.66 -4.76 0.44
CA GLN A 474 -47.99 -4.42 -0.08
C GLN A 474 -48.10 -4.61 -1.60
N ARG A 475 -46.98 -4.43 -2.32
CA ARG A 475 -46.88 -4.66 -3.77
C ARG A 475 -46.52 -6.09 -4.16
N GLY A 476 -46.49 -7.03 -3.20
CA GLY A 476 -46.24 -8.46 -3.46
C GLY A 476 -44.78 -8.83 -3.72
N TYR A 477 -43.82 -7.98 -3.34
CA TYR A 477 -42.38 -8.23 -3.53
C TYR A 477 -41.73 -8.83 -2.28
N SER A 478 -40.87 -9.82 -2.50
CA SER A 478 -40.09 -10.51 -1.45
C SER A 478 -38.81 -9.75 -1.05
N ILE A 479 -38.32 -8.85 -1.91
CA ILE A 479 -37.10 -8.07 -1.69
C ILE A 479 -37.42 -6.57 -1.71
N ALA A 480 -36.87 -5.85 -0.74
CA ALA A 480 -36.83 -4.39 -0.70
C ALA A 480 -35.37 -3.92 -0.68
N GLY A 481 -35.05 -2.89 -1.46
CA GLY A 481 -33.73 -2.27 -1.50
C GLY A 481 -33.84 -0.79 -1.20
N VAL A 482 -33.08 -0.34 -0.20
CA VAL A 482 -33.13 1.03 0.29
C VAL A 482 -31.87 1.77 -0.15
N LYS A 483 -32.04 2.90 -0.84
CA LYS A 483 -30.96 3.73 -1.39
C LYS A 483 -31.28 5.20 -1.17
N THR A 484 -30.57 5.86 -0.27
CA THR A 484 -30.78 7.25 0.15
C THR A 484 -32.27 7.58 0.36
N ASN A 485 -32.89 8.36 -0.53
CA ASN A 485 -34.30 8.71 -0.52
C ASN A 485 -35.19 7.83 -1.41
N GLN A 486 -34.63 6.77 -1.99
CA GLN A 486 -35.27 5.86 -2.94
C GLN A 486 -35.52 4.47 -2.33
N CYS A 487 -36.69 3.90 -2.67
CA CYS A 487 -37.08 2.53 -2.34
C CYS A 487 -37.25 1.74 -3.64
N TYR A 488 -36.55 0.62 -3.72
CA TYR A 488 -36.65 -0.33 -4.82
C TYR A 488 -37.26 -1.65 -4.36
N CYS A 489 -38.01 -2.31 -5.23
CA CYS A 489 -38.62 -3.62 -4.96
C CYS A 489 -38.30 -4.62 -6.07
N GLY A 490 -38.32 -5.91 -5.73
CA GLY A 490 -38.17 -7.01 -6.67
C GLY A 490 -38.37 -8.37 -6.04
N ASN A 491 -38.28 -9.42 -6.86
CA ASN A 491 -38.34 -10.82 -6.41
C ASN A 491 -37.05 -11.59 -6.67
N ALA A 492 -36.06 -10.95 -7.31
CA ALA A 492 -34.73 -11.46 -7.52
C ALA A 492 -33.76 -10.27 -7.62
N LEU A 493 -32.50 -10.48 -7.24
CA LEU A 493 -31.42 -9.53 -7.49
C LEU A 493 -30.96 -9.62 -8.95
N GLY A 494 -30.55 -8.49 -9.53
CA GLY A 494 -29.95 -8.44 -10.87
C GLY A 494 -28.67 -9.28 -10.96
N SER A 495 -28.36 -9.81 -12.14
CA SER A 495 -27.26 -10.77 -12.35
C SER A 495 -25.86 -10.25 -12.02
N GLN A 496 -25.68 -8.92 -12.01
CA GLN A 496 -24.43 -8.25 -11.67
C GLN A 496 -24.36 -7.78 -10.21
N THR A 497 -25.42 -7.99 -9.43
CA THR A 497 -25.51 -7.55 -8.05
C THR A 497 -24.52 -8.33 -7.19
N LYS A 498 -23.71 -7.64 -6.42
CA LYS A 498 -22.69 -8.21 -5.53
C LYS A 498 -22.83 -7.62 -4.14
N ARG A 499 -22.64 -8.46 -3.13
CA ARG A 499 -22.56 -8.00 -1.75
C ARG A 499 -21.25 -7.23 -1.56
N VAL A 500 -21.30 -6.15 -0.80
CA VAL A 500 -20.14 -5.36 -0.39
C VAL A 500 -20.16 -5.17 1.12
N VAL A 501 -19.09 -4.58 1.68
CA VAL A 501 -19.03 -4.26 3.11
C VAL A 501 -20.24 -3.43 3.53
N THR A 502 -20.86 -3.81 4.65
CA THR A 502 -22.08 -3.16 5.14
C THR A 502 -21.91 -1.65 5.34
N SER A 503 -20.70 -1.23 5.74
CA SER A 503 -20.35 0.18 5.93
C SER A 503 -20.29 1.01 4.64
N SER A 504 -20.54 0.41 3.48
CA SER A 504 -20.82 1.14 2.23
C SER A 504 -22.26 1.66 2.15
N CYS A 505 -23.17 1.18 3.00
CA CYS A 505 -24.59 1.51 3.01
C CYS A 505 -25.02 2.40 4.19
N GLU A 506 -24.06 3.10 4.82
CA GLU A 506 -24.28 3.87 6.06
C GLU A 506 -24.79 5.31 5.85
N THR A 507 -25.38 5.64 4.70
CA THR A 507 -26.07 6.93 4.56
C THR A 507 -27.35 6.90 5.39
N LYS A 508 -27.57 7.92 6.23
CA LYS A 508 -28.79 8.02 7.03
C LYS A 508 -30.03 8.16 6.15
N CYS A 509 -31.10 7.49 6.55
CA CYS A 509 -32.40 7.65 5.94
C CYS A 509 -32.93 9.07 6.12
N PRO A 510 -33.70 9.61 5.17
CA PRO A 510 -34.36 10.91 5.36
C PRO A 510 -35.54 10.84 6.34
N GLY A 511 -36.17 9.66 6.50
CA GLY A 511 -37.36 9.50 7.34
C GLY A 511 -37.08 9.04 8.77
N ASP A 512 -35.86 8.57 9.09
CA ASP A 512 -35.45 8.14 10.44
C ASP A 512 -33.91 8.09 10.59
N SER A 513 -33.41 7.58 11.72
CA SER A 513 -31.97 7.45 12.01
C SER A 513 -31.33 6.15 11.52
N SER A 514 -32.06 5.29 10.79
CA SER A 514 -31.53 4.05 10.23
C SER A 514 -30.67 4.33 9.00
N PHE A 515 -30.00 3.29 8.48
CA PHE A 515 -29.14 3.39 7.31
C PHE A 515 -29.89 2.95 6.04
N CYS A 516 -29.86 3.80 5.02
CA CYS A 516 -30.62 3.69 3.79
C CYS A 516 -29.73 3.44 2.57
N GLY A 517 -28.68 2.62 2.66
CA GLY A 517 -27.80 2.43 1.50
C GLY A 517 -26.91 3.64 1.25
N ASN A 518 -26.52 3.88 0.00
CA ASN A 518 -25.70 5.03 -0.42
C ASN A 518 -25.85 5.24 -1.93
N ALA A 519 -25.20 6.27 -2.50
CA ALA A 519 -25.02 6.38 -3.93
C ALA A 519 -24.49 5.04 -4.50
N ASN A 520 -25.26 4.50 -5.44
CA ASN A 520 -25.05 3.22 -6.12
C ASN A 520 -24.95 2.00 -5.18
N ARG A 521 -25.46 2.06 -3.95
CA ARG A 521 -25.49 0.94 -3.01
C ARG A 521 -26.86 0.80 -2.37
N LEU A 522 -27.37 -0.43 -2.34
CA LEU A 522 -28.67 -0.76 -1.76
C LEU A 522 -28.47 -1.52 -0.45
N SER A 523 -29.09 -1.06 0.63
CA SER A 523 -29.31 -1.89 1.82
C SER A 523 -30.48 -2.82 1.50
N ILE A 524 -30.23 -4.13 1.46
CA ILE A 524 -31.20 -5.14 1.04
C ILE A 524 -31.92 -5.73 2.26
N LEU A 525 -33.25 -5.77 2.17
CA LEU A 525 -34.13 -6.49 3.08
C LEU A 525 -34.83 -7.61 2.29
N SER A 526 -34.78 -8.84 2.79
CA SER A 526 -35.38 -9.98 2.07
C SER A 526 -35.99 -11.02 3.00
N SER A 527 -37.16 -11.54 2.60
CA SER A 527 -37.83 -12.68 3.22
C SER A 527 -37.36 -14.02 2.65
N VAL A 528 -36.53 -14.00 1.61
CA VAL A 528 -35.88 -15.18 1.00
C VAL A 528 -34.36 -15.04 1.08
N ASN A 529 -33.64 -16.14 0.87
CA ASN A 529 -32.19 -16.08 0.69
C ASN A 529 -31.89 -15.37 -0.64
N VAL A 530 -30.86 -14.50 -0.62
CA VAL A 530 -30.48 -13.61 -1.73
C VAL A 530 -28.99 -13.63 -1.98
#